data_AF-A0A7U4TJV1-F1
#
_entry.id   AF-A0A7U4TJV1-F1
#
_cell.length_a   1.000
_cell.length_b   1.000
_cell.length_c   1.000
_cell.angle_alpha   90.00
_cell.angle_beta   90.00
_cell.angle_gamma   90.00
#
_symmetry.space_group_name_H-M   'P 1'
#
loop_
_entity.id
_entity.type
_entity.pdbx_description
1 polymer ?
#
loop_
_entity_poly.entity_id
_entity_poly.type
_entity_poly.pdbx_seq_one_letter_code
_entity_poly.pdbx_strand_id
1 'polypeptide(L)'
;MILIHNALINNIKRSEAAYKVYQQGLTYHQALHIFHANEKIYEELNFLLNNNNIDMAMSKKIFNYIFYLEDWFLQFSKLENDIDDIEDRFSFVSLKHSIVYPSSFLDDVIQ
;
A
#
# COMPACT_ATOMS: atom_id res chain seq x y z
N MET A 1 6.77 -3.15 -22.65
CA MET A 1 5.86 -2.14 -22.10
C MET A 1 4.69 -2.88 -21.50
N ILE A 2 4.54 -2.80 -20.17
CA ILE A 2 3.44 -3.42 -19.45
C ILE A 2 2.33 -2.40 -19.37
N LEU A 3 1.13 -2.73 -19.84
CA LEU A 3 0.00 -1.84 -19.71
C LEU A 3 -0.47 -1.88 -18.25
N ILE A 4 -0.13 -0.88 -17.45
CA ILE A 4 -0.71 -0.77 -16.11
C ILE A 4 -2.18 -0.37 -16.25
N HIS A 5 -3.04 -1.01 -15.46
CA HIS A 5 -4.42 -0.57 -15.31
C HIS A 5 -4.51 0.80 -14.63
N ASN A 6 -5.24 1.74 -15.23
CA ASN A 6 -5.50 3.07 -14.66
C ASN A 6 -5.98 3.02 -13.20
N ALA A 7 -6.69 1.95 -12.82
CA ALA A 7 -7.14 1.71 -11.47
C ALA A 7 -5.97 1.62 -10.47
N LEU A 8 -4.91 0.86 -10.79
CA LEU A 8 -3.69 0.76 -9.97
C LEU A 8 -3.01 2.10 -9.77
N ILE A 9 -2.83 2.87 -10.85
CA ILE A 9 -2.23 4.20 -10.77
C ILE A 9 -3.06 5.12 -9.86
N ASN A 10 -4.39 5.10 -10.01
CA ASN A 10 -5.28 5.94 -9.23
C ASN A 10 -5.31 5.53 -7.75
N ASN A 11 -5.29 4.23 -7.43
CA ASN A 11 -5.27 3.76 -6.05
C ASN A 11 -3.93 4.03 -5.36
N ILE A 12 -2.81 3.95 -6.08
CA ILE A 12 -1.50 4.38 -5.55
C ILE A 12 -1.54 5.88 -5.21
N LYS A 13 -1.97 6.73 -6.15
CA LYS A 13 -2.12 8.18 -5.91
C LYS A 13 -3.10 8.50 -4.76
N ARG A 14 -4.17 7.71 -4.64
CA ARG A 14 -5.14 7.81 -3.53
C ARG A 14 -4.50 7.47 -2.19
N SER A 15 -3.68 6.40 -2.13
CA SER A 15 -2.94 6.03 -0.92
C SER A 15 -1.95 7.13 -0.51
N GLU A 16 -1.23 7.73 -1.46
CA GLU A 16 -0.35 8.88 -1.21
C GLU A 16 -1.11 10.10 -0.67
N ALA A 17 -2.28 10.40 -1.25
CA ALA A 17 -3.13 11.49 -0.77
C ALA A 17 -3.65 11.23 0.65
N ALA A 18 -4.08 10.00 0.93
CA ALA A 18 -4.50 9.57 2.27
C ALA A 18 -3.35 9.67 3.28
N TYR A 19 -2.13 9.29 2.90
CA TYR A 19 -0.95 9.41 3.76
C TYR A 19 -0.65 10.87 4.13
N LYS A 20 -0.81 11.82 3.20
CA LYS A 20 -0.65 13.25 3.50
C LYS A 20 -1.68 13.77 4.51
N VAL A 21 -2.91 13.26 4.47
CA VAL A 21 -3.95 13.59 5.47
C VAL A 21 -3.59 12.97 6.82
N TYR A 22 -3.21 11.70 6.83
CA TYR A 22 -2.79 10.99 8.03
C TYR A 22 -1.61 11.66 8.75
N GLN A 23 -0.64 12.22 8.02
CA GLN A 23 0.47 12.96 8.64
C GLN A 23 0.04 14.20 9.45
N GLN A 24 -1.19 14.69 9.28
CA GLN A 24 -1.70 15.86 9.99
C GLN A 24 -2.31 15.52 11.36
N GLY A 25 -2.85 14.32 11.54
CA GLY A 25 -3.54 13.94 12.79
C GLY A 25 -3.07 12.62 13.41
N LEU A 26 -2.50 11.70 12.62
CA LEU A 26 -2.04 10.37 13.04
C LEU A 26 -3.13 9.59 13.80
N THR A 27 -4.39 9.71 13.39
CA THR A 27 -5.53 9.05 14.02
C THR A 27 -5.96 7.78 13.29
N TYR A 28 -6.73 6.93 13.96
CA TYR A 28 -7.26 5.69 13.38
C TYR A 28 -8.11 5.94 12.12
N HIS A 29 -9.05 6.88 12.15
CA HIS A 29 -9.90 7.15 10.98
C HIS A 29 -9.10 7.66 9.78
N GLN A 30 -8.00 8.40 9.99
CA GLN A 30 -7.12 8.82 8.90
C GLN A 30 -6.31 7.64 8.36
N ALA A 31 -5.84 6.75 9.22
CA ALA A 31 -5.16 5.53 8.83
C ALA A 31 -6.06 4.59 8.02
N LEU A 32 -7.38 4.55 8.30
CA LEU A 32 -8.36 3.80 7.52
C LEU A 32 -8.42 4.24 6.05
N HIS A 33 -8.21 5.51 5.74
CA HIS A 33 -8.14 5.97 4.35
C HIS A 33 -6.97 5.31 3.59
N ILE A 34 -5.82 5.16 4.26
CA ILE A 34 -4.66 4.47 3.72
C ILE A 34 -4.97 2.98 3.59
N PHE A 35 -5.58 2.36 4.61
CA PHE A 35 -5.95 0.94 4.61
C PHE A 35 -6.78 0.58 3.38
N HIS A 36 -7.89 1.28 3.16
CA HIS A 36 -8.76 1.00 2.04
C HIS A 36 -8.12 1.28 0.67
N ALA A 37 -7.14 2.19 0.60
CA ALA A 37 -6.41 2.42 -0.64
C ALA A 37 -5.42 1.27 -0.90
N ASN A 38 -4.70 0.86 0.13
CA ASN A 38 -3.75 -0.25 0.10
C ASN A 38 -4.41 -1.58 -0.25
N GLU A 39 -5.62 -1.86 0.25
CA GLU A 39 -6.38 -3.07 -0.15
C GLU A 39 -6.63 -3.11 -1.66
N LYS A 40 -7.01 -1.98 -2.27
CA LYS A 40 -7.25 -1.92 -3.72
C LYS A 40 -5.97 -2.09 -4.52
N ILE A 41 -4.87 -1.47 -4.07
CA ILE A 41 -3.55 -1.68 -4.67
C ILE A 41 -3.19 -3.17 -4.60
N TYR A 42 -3.39 -3.82 -3.46
CA TYR A 42 -3.10 -5.24 -3.26
C TYR A 42 -3.92 -6.13 -4.21
N GLU A 43 -5.23 -5.90 -4.32
CA GLU A 43 -6.10 -6.59 -5.28
C GLU A 43 -5.59 -6.43 -6.73
N GLU A 44 -5.25 -5.20 -7.12
CA GLU A 44 -4.82 -4.86 -8.48
C GLU A 44 -3.45 -5.44 -8.84
N LEU A 45 -2.50 -5.47 -7.89
CA LEU A 45 -1.19 -6.10 -8.08
C LEU A 45 -1.32 -7.62 -8.26
N ASN A 46 -2.17 -8.27 -7.46
CA ASN A 46 -2.48 -9.69 -7.63
C ASN A 46 -3.19 -9.97 -8.95
N PHE A 47 -4.13 -9.11 -9.35
CA PHE A 47 -4.77 -9.20 -10.66
C PHE A 47 -3.74 -9.09 -11.80
N LEU A 48 -2.80 -8.14 -11.69
CA LEU A 48 -1.75 -7.92 -12.67
C LEU A 48 -0.92 -9.20 -12.85
N LEU A 49 -0.45 -9.79 -11.74
CA LEU A 49 0.34 -11.05 -11.73
C LEU A 49 -0.41 -12.23 -12.37
N ASN A 50 -1.71 -12.36 -12.12
CA ASN A 50 -2.49 -13.50 -12.58
C ASN A 50 -2.95 -13.41 -14.04
N ASN A 51 -3.09 -12.20 -14.58
CA ASN A 51 -3.75 -11.99 -15.89
C ASN A 51 -2.81 -11.47 -16.98
N ASN A 52 -1.54 -11.18 -16.66
CA ASN A 52 -0.58 -10.65 -17.63
C ASN A 52 0.66 -11.53 -17.69
N ASN A 53 1.28 -11.58 -18.88
CA ASN A 53 2.58 -12.21 -19.03
C ASN A 53 3.67 -11.21 -18.61
N ILE A 54 4.07 -11.31 -17.34
CA ILE A 54 5.03 -10.41 -16.70
C ILE A 54 6.38 -11.11 -16.62
N ASP A 55 7.46 -10.40 -16.98
CA ASP A 55 8.80 -10.94 -16.82
C ASP A 55 9.22 -11.03 -15.34
N MET A 56 10.25 -11.86 -15.08
CA MET A 56 10.73 -12.11 -13.71
C MET A 56 11.20 -10.83 -12.98
N ALA A 57 11.75 -9.86 -13.71
CA ALA A 57 12.24 -8.63 -13.11
C ALA A 57 11.09 -7.78 -12.58
N MET A 58 10.01 -7.68 -13.35
CA MET A 58 8.81 -6.97 -12.95
C MET A 58 8.02 -7.75 -11.88
N SER A 59 7.91 -9.07 -11.98
CA SER A 59 7.27 -9.88 -10.93
C SER A 59 7.93 -9.63 -9.57
N LYS A 60 9.27 -9.53 -9.51
CA LYS A 60 9.99 -9.21 -8.29
C LYS A 60 9.63 -7.84 -7.72
N LYS A 61 9.43 -6.83 -8.56
CA LYS A 61 8.98 -5.49 -8.13
C LYS A 61 7.57 -5.55 -7.54
N ILE A 62 6.67 -6.29 -8.18
CA ILE A 62 5.30 -6.48 -7.70
C ILE A 62 5.30 -7.23 -6.36
N PHE A 63 6.09 -8.31 -6.22
CA PHE A 63 6.22 -9.05 -4.97
C PHE A 63 6.70 -8.17 -3.81
N ASN A 64 7.71 -7.33 -4.05
CA ASN A 64 8.18 -6.40 -3.03
C ASN A 64 7.09 -5.41 -2.60
N TYR A 65 6.27 -4.92 -3.53
CA TYR A 65 5.13 -4.05 -3.20
C TYR A 65 4.09 -4.83 -2.38
N ILE A 66 3.73 -6.05 -2.80
CA ILE A 66 2.81 -6.92 -2.06
C ILE A 66 3.30 -7.14 -0.63
N PHE A 67 4.58 -7.52 -0.43
CA PHE A 67 5.14 -7.73 0.91
C PHE A 67 5.15 -6.47 1.76
N TYR A 68 5.44 -5.30 1.17
CA TYR A 68 5.30 -4.03 1.86
C TYR A 68 3.86 -3.79 2.36
N LEU A 69 2.86 -4.10 1.53
CA LEU A 69 1.45 -3.95 1.91
C LEU A 69 1.05 -4.95 3.00
N GLU A 70 1.50 -6.20 2.92
CA GLU A 70 1.26 -7.22 3.94
C GLU A 70 1.84 -6.82 5.31
N ASP A 71 3.09 -6.34 5.35
CA ASP A 71 3.71 -5.79 6.57
C ASP A 71 2.89 -4.63 7.14
N TRP A 72 2.34 -3.79 6.27
CA TRP A 72 1.51 -2.66 6.67
C TRP A 72 0.14 -3.12 7.22
N PHE A 73 -0.52 -4.08 6.57
CA PHE A 73 -1.81 -4.64 7.03
C PHE A 73 -1.67 -5.33 8.39
N LEU A 74 -0.57 -6.08 8.59
CA LEU A 74 -0.29 -6.72 9.87
C LEU A 74 -0.14 -5.71 11.01
N GLN A 75 0.56 -4.60 10.77
CA GLN A 75 0.68 -3.53 11.76
C GLN A 75 -0.66 -2.84 12.00
N PHE A 76 -1.43 -2.58 10.94
CA PHE A 76 -2.74 -1.98 11.05
C PHE A 76 -3.65 -2.82 11.93
N SER A 77 -3.82 -4.11 11.59
CA SER A 77 -4.67 -5.03 12.36
C SER A 77 -4.21 -5.17 13.80
N LYS A 78 -2.89 -5.18 14.05
CA LYS A 78 -2.36 -5.20 15.42
C LYS A 78 -2.78 -3.98 16.22
N LEU A 79 -2.62 -2.78 15.66
CA LEU A 79 -2.95 -1.52 16.33
C LEU A 79 -4.47 -1.35 16.48
N GLU A 80 -5.24 -1.80 15.49
CA GLU A 80 -6.71 -1.69 15.47
C GLU A 80 -7.37 -2.40 16.64
N ASN A 81 -6.80 -3.50 17.14
CA ASN A 81 -7.31 -4.21 18.32
C ASN A 81 -7.22 -3.39 19.62
N ASP A 82 -6.41 -2.33 19.64
CA ASP A 82 -6.19 -1.49 20.81
C ASP A 82 -6.94 -0.13 20.70
N ILE A 83 -7.82 0.04 19.72
CA ILE A 83 -8.55 1.29 19.46
C ILE A 83 -9.97 1.25 20.06
N ASP A 84 -10.30 2.28 20.84
CA ASP A 84 -11.62 2.48 21.43
C ASP A 84 -12.40 3.60 20.69
N ASP A 85 -11.72 4.66 20.26
CA ASP A 85 -12.28 5.81 19.56
C ASP A 85 -11.60 6.07 18.20
N ILE A 86 -12.37 6.57 17.22
CA ILE A 86 -11.87 6.83 15.87
C ILE A 86 -10.83 7.95 15.77
N GLU A 87 -10.75 8.82 16.77
CA GLU A 87 -9.73 9.87 16.91
C GLU A 87 -8.52 9.41 17.72
N ASP A 88 -8.51 8.16 18.21
CA ASP A 88 -7.35 7.62 18.93
C ASP A 88 -6.10 7.64 18.07
N ARG A 89 -4.98 7.90 18.75
CA ARG A 89 -3.66 7.94 18.12
C ARG A 89 -3.32 6.57 17.54
N PHE A 90 -3.06 6.56 16.24
CA PHE A 90 -2.77 5.37 15.46
C PHE A 90 -1.48 5.56 14.69
N SER A 91 -0.33 5.22 15.29
CA SER A 91 0.99 5.43 14.68
C SER A 91 1.76 4.13 14.44
N PHE A 92 2.21 3.93 13.21
CA PHE A 92 3.04 2.79 12.82
C PHE A 92 4.46 2.93 13.38
N VAL A 93 5.08 1.79 13.67
CA VAL A 93 6.49 1.70 14.09
C VAL A 93 7.27 0.92 13.04
N SER A 94 8.47 1.38 12.69
CA SER A 94 9.29 0.66 11.70
C SER A 94 9.59 -0.76 12.18
N LEU A 95 9.21 -1.77 11.38
CA LEU A 95 9.56 -3.16 11.66
C LEU A 95 11.03 -3.40 11.28
N LYS A 96 11.70 -4.29 12.02
CA LYS A 96 13.05 -4.72 11.66
C LYS A 96 12.98 -5.52 10.36
N HIS A 97 13.81 -5.15 9.38
CA HIS A 97 13.87 -5.76 8.05
C HIS A 97 12.59 -5.61 7.20
N SER A 98 11.73 -4.62 7.48
CA SER A 98 10.59 -4.34 6.61
C SER A 98 11.04 -3.99 5.20
N ILE A 99 10.26 -4.41 4.20
CA ILE A 99 10.41 -3.89 2.86
C ILE A 99 10.10 -2.38 2.88
N VAL A 100 10.94 -1.59 2.21
CA VAL A 100 10.72 -0.15 2.08
C VAL A 100 9.62 0.11 1.06
N TYR A 101 8.81 1.15 1.27
CA TYR A 101 7.83 1.60 0.29
C TYR A 101 8.48 1.74 -1.10
N PRO A 102 7.96 1.07 -2.14
CA PRO A 102 8.58 1.05 -3.47
C PRO A 102 8.22 2.34 -4.24
N SER A 103 8.78 3.47 -3.85
CA SER A 103 8.45 4.80 -4.38
C SER A 103 8.68 4.96 -5.88
N SER A 104 9.62 4.20 -6.47
CA SER A 104 9.89 4.22 -7.91
C SER A 104 9.00 3.27 -8.71
N PHE A 105 8.08 2.53 -8.07
CA PHE A 105 7.29 1.51 -8.75
C PHE A 105 6.52 2.09 -9.92
N LEU A 106 5.78 3.19 -9.71
CA LEU A 106 5.00 3.83 -10.78
C LEU A 106 5.88 4.27 -11.96
N ASP A 107 7.06 4.82 -11.69
CA ASP A 107 8.00 5.25 -12.74
C ASP A 107 8.51 4.05 -13.54
N ASP A 108 8.75 2.93 -12.86
CA ASP A 108 9.23 1.70 -13.46
C ASP A 108 8.21 0.97 -14.34
N VAL A 109 6.92 1.18 -14.09
CA VAL A 109 5.84 0.48 -14.82
C VAL A 109 5.14 1.34 -15.87
N ILE A 110 5.20 2.68 -15.77
CA ILE A 110 4.55 3.60 -16.74
C ILE A 110 5.45 3.86 -17.97
N GLN A 111 6.77 3.69 -17.86
CA GLN A 111 7.73 3.80 -18.97
C GLN A 111 7.66 2.62 -19.96
#